data_AF-A0A0S4N9L3-F1
#
_entry.id   AF-A0A0S4N9L3-F1
#
_cell.length_a   1.000
_cell.length_b   1.000
_cell.length_c   1.000
_cell.angle_alpha   90.00
_cell.angle_beta   90.00
_cell.angle_gamma   90.00
#
_symmetry.space_group_name_H-M   'P 1'
#
loop_
_entity.id
_entity.type
_entity.pdbx_description
1 polymer ?
#
loop_
_entity_poly.entity_id
_entity_poly.type
_entity_poly.pdbx_seq_one_letter_code
_entity_poly.pdbx_strand_id
1 'polypeptide(L)'
;MKSKILFLIFSLSLLFFSCSELKEDVLTPQPKVKLTYKDDIKPIFDNNCIGCHNQNSDFDLSTYFGIIQSGVAFPGDQNSKIVRVTQPGGSMRKYLGADSSIKADKIKKWVVEDSLLLGDIRIHPSDWVDIKSENSHGKFLRRTSYDFDQCKQCHGKDYTGGVSRSSCYTCHNSVGGPEACNTCHGSVANPAPPRDLNNNFSTTSRGVGAHQSHLIEGKVSVGFDCAECHIKPTALKSPGHIDSTPGAEVIFQDSSLARHKSAGFNIGEYIVPSPIYDSGNLTCSNTYCHGYFRNGNMNNAPKWNVVDGSQAECGSCHGLPPGGTHPKVSATSCGTSCHNDVVEISNGGLRIKDKTKHINGKLSLFGNEVDFSVSGLSKAVSR
;
A
#
# COMPACT_ATOMS: atom_id res chain seq x y z
N MET A 1 28.98 21.71 -83.86
CA MET A 1 30.22 22.44 -84.21
C MET A 1 31.06 22.62 -82.95
N LYS A 2 32.38 22.56 -83.13
CA LYS A 2 33.51 22.66 -82.17
C LYS A 2 33.27 23.73 -81.09
N SER A 3 33.74 23.61 -79.84
CA SER A 3 35.15 23.52 -79.46
C SER A 3 35.32 23.22 -77.96
N LYS A 4 36.41 22.54 -77.63
CA LYS A 4 36.98 22.33 -76.30
C LYS A 4 37.51 23.66 -75.75
N ILE A 5 37.42 23.88 -74.44
CA ILE A 5 38.43 24.61 -73.65
C ILE A 5 38.66 23.85 -72.33
N LEU A 6 39.94 23.61 -72.08
CA LEU A 6 40.57 22.83 -71.03
C LEU A 6 41.02 23.80 -69.93
N PHE A 7 40.78 23.50 -68.65
CA PHE A 7 41.57 24.04 -67.55
C PHE A 7 41.87 22.94 -66.53
N LEU A 8 43.15 22.57 -66.48
CA LEU A 8 43.81 21.88 -65.37
C LEU A 8 43.67 22.72 -64.08
N ILE A 9 43.71 22.09 -62.90
CA ILE A 9 44.68 22.39 -61.82
C ILE A 9 44.40 21.57 -60.54
N PHE A 10 45.46 20.91 -60.09
CA PHE A 10 45.87 20.47 -58.74
C PHE A 10 45.00 19.54 -57.89
N SER A 11 45.46 18.29 -57.79
CA SER A 11 45.25 17.38 -56.67
C SER A 11 46.10 17.81 -55.47
N LEU A 12 45.47 18.16 -54.34
CA LEU A 12 46.14 18.40 -53.06
C LEU A 12 45.72 17.33 -52.05
N SER A 13 46.69 16.50 -51.69
CA SER A 13 46.61 15.38 -50.77
C SER A 13 46.30 15.84 -49.33
N LEU A 14 45.15 15.45 -48.78
CA LEU A 14 44.85 15.62 -47.35
C LEU A 14 45.52 14.49 -46.53
N LEU A 15 46.54 14.86 -45.77
CA LEU A 15 47.08 14.07 -44.65
C LEU A 15 46.16 14.24 -43.44
N PHE A 16 45.49 13.15 -43.03
CA PHE A 16 44.78 13.07 -41.76
C PHE A 16 45.79 12.84 -40.63
N PHE A 17 46.07 13.88 -39.84
CA PHE A 17 46.71 13.72 -38.53
C PHE A 17 45.66 13.20 -37.54
N SER A 18 45.81 11.93 -37.15
CA SER A 18 45.08 11.30 -36.05
C SER A 18 45.65 11.81 -34.72
N CYS A 19 44.83 12.47 -33.90
CA CYS A 19 45.16 12.68 -32.49
C CYS A 19 44.73 11.43 -31.72
N SER A 20 45.68 10.57 -31.35
CA SER A 20 45.43 9.56 -30.32
C SER A 20 45.46 10.24 -28.95
N GLU A 21 44.30 10.41 -28.33
CA GLU A 21 44.24 10.69 -26.89
C GLU A 21 44.77 9.47 -26.14
N LEU A 22 45.92 9.63 -25.48
CA LEU A 22 46.39 8.71 -24.46
C LEU A 22 45.44 8.79 -23.28
N LYS A 23 44.44 7.91 -23.26
CA LYS A 23 43.65 7.65 -22.07
C LYS A 23 44.49 6.75 -21.18
N GLU A 24 45.02 7.29 -20.09
CA GLU A 24 45.59 6.48 -19.02
C GLU A 24 44.47 5.57 -18.49
N ASP A 25 44.60 4.27 -18.73
CA ASP A 25 43.73 3.26 -18.14
C ASP A 25 43.95 3.27 -16.63
N VAL A 26 43.05 3.91 -15.91
CA VAL A 26 42.86 3.67 -14.48
C VAL A 26 42.47 2.20 -14.34
N LEU A 27 43.44 1.37 -13.95
CA LEU A 27 43.22 -0.01 -13.51
C LEU A 27 42.25 0.02 -12.32
N THR A 28 40.95 -0.03 -12.58
CA THR A 28 39.98 -0.38 -11.55
C THR A 28 40.33 -1.79 -11.07
N PRO A 29 40.46 -2.03 -9.75
CA PRO A 29 40.67 -3.38 -9.25
C PRO A 29 39.55 -4.28 -9.79
N GLN A 30 39.93 -5.36 -10.46
CA GLN A 30 38.99 -6.36 -10.97
C GLN A 30 38.00 -6.73 -9.84
N PRO A 31 36.68 -6.80 -10.11
CA PRO A 31 35.72 -7.23 -9.11
C PRO A 31 36.15 -8.56 -8.51
N LYS A 32 36.29 -8.64 -7.18
CA LYS A 32 36.53 -9.93 -6.51
C LYS A 32 35.36 -10.86 -6.86
N VAL A 33 35.65 -11.90 -7.64
CA VAL A 33 34.66 -12.91 -8.03
C VAL A 33 34.20 -13.62 -6.75
N LYS A 34 32.89 -13.52 -6.44
CA LYS A 34 32.28 -14.18 -5.29
C LYS A 34 32.07 -15.65 -5.60
N LEU A 35 32.31 -16.53 -4.62
CA LEU A 35 31.99 -17.95 -4.75
C LEU A 35 30.50 -18.19 -4.54
N THR A 36 29.93 -19.11 -5.31
CA THR A 36 28.51 -19.47 -5.19
C THR A 36 28.31 -20.91 -4.73
N TYR A 37 27.18 -21.19 -4.08
CA TYR A 37 26.82 -22.56 -3.71
C TYR A 37 26.72 -23.43 -4.96
N LYS A 38 25.95 -22.97 -5.95
CA LYS A 38 25.65 -23.75 -7.15
C LYS A 38 26.90 -24.13 -7.94
N ASP A 39 27.81 -23.18 -8.13
CA ASP A 39 28.92 -23.35 -9.09
C ASP A 39 30.21 -23.80 -8.39
N ASP A 40 30.46 -23.34 -7.15
CA ASP A 40 31.73 -23.58 -6.46
C ASP A 40 31.66 -24.62 -5.35
N ILE A 41 30.57 -24.68 -4.59
CA ILE A 41 30.51 -25.44 -3.33
C ILE A 41 29.75 -26.75 -3.47
N LYS A 42 28.65 -26.76 -4.23
CA LYS A 42 27.85 -27.95 -4.46
C LYS A 42 28.70 -29.10 -5.04
N PRO A 43 29.60 -28.88 -6.02
CA PRO A 43 30.47 -29.96 -6.50
C PRO A 43 31.40 -30.52 -5.41
N ILE A 44 31.80 -29.72 -4.42
CA ILE A 44 32.62 -30.19 -3.30
C ILE A 44 31.77 -31.11 -2.41
N PHE A 45 30.57 -30.68 -2.02
CA PHE A 45 29.72 -31.48 -1.15
C PHE A 45 29.22 -32.75 -1.81
N ASP A 46 28.85 -32.69 -3.10
CA ASP A 46 28.40 -33.84 -3.88
C ASP A 46 29.47 -34.94 -3.94
N ASN A 47 30.74 -34.55 -4.09
CA ASN A 47 31.83 -35.51 -4.25
C ASN A 47 32.44 -35.99 -2.92
N ASN A 48 32.37 -35.17 -1.87
CA ASN A 48 33.15 -35.40 -0.64
C ASN A 48 32.31 -35.52 0.64
N CYS A 49 31.01 -35.24 0.61
CA CYS A 49 30.22 -35.11 1.84
C CYS A 49 28.89 -35.89 1.82
N ILE A 50 28.12 -35.81 0.74
CA ILE A 50 26.73 -36.32 0.72
C ILE A 50 26.61 -37.84 0.87
N GLY A 51 27.70 -38.58 0.62
CA GLY A 51 27.74 -40.02 0.88
C GLY A 51 27.45 -40.38 2.34
N CYS A 52 27.75 -39.46 3.28
CA CYS A 52 27.43 -39.62 4.70
C CYS A 52 26.50 -38.51 5.24
N HIS A 53 26.48 -37.33 4.64
CA HIS A 53 25.72 -36.15 5.10
C HIS A 53 24.60 -35.76 4.12
N ASN A 54 23.51 -36.51 4.18
CA ASN A 54 22.32 -36.35 3.34
C ASN A 54 21.05 -36.28 4.21
N GLN A 55 19.88 -36.30 3.57
CA GLN A 55 18.57 -36.19 4.23
C GLN A 55 18.30 -37.27 5.30
N ASN A 56 19.01 -38.40 5.26
CA ASN A 56 18.86 -39.51 6.22
C ASN A 56 19.95 -39.50 7.33
N SER A 57 20.69 -38.41 7.47
CA SER A 57 21.76 -38.27 8.46
C SER A 57 21.48 -37.16 9.45
N ASP A 58 22.36 -36.98 10.44
CA ASP A 58 22.21 -35.95 11.50
C ASP A 58 22.09 -34.52 10.95
N PHE A 59 22.54 -34.27 9.72
CA PHE A 59 22.35 -33.00 9.01
C PHE A 59 22.48 -33.17 7.49
N ASP A 60 21.73 -32.38 6.74
CA ASP A 60 21.67 -32.47 5.27
C ASP A 60 22.64 -31.48 4.60
N LEU A 61 23.63 -32.00 3.83
CA LEU A 61 24.48 -31.21 2.95
C LEU A 61 24.11 -31.33 1.47
N SER A 62 23.07 -32.09 1.12
CA SER A 62 22.70 -32.35 -0.29
C SER A 62 22.00 -31.17 -0.96
N THR A 63 21.43 -30.27 -0.17
CA THR A 63 20.73 -29.07 -0.65
C THR A 63 21.20 -27.82 0.09
N TYR A 64 21.11 -26.66 -0.58
CA TYR A 64 21.42 -25.37 0.06
C TYR A 64 20.59 -25.18 1.34
N PHE A 65 19.28 -25.40 1.25
CA PHE A 65 18.38 -25.26 2.40
C PHE A 65 18.67 -26.27 3.51
N GLY A 66 19.03 -27.51 3.17
CA GLY A 66 19.48 -28.51 4.14
C GLY A 66 20.65 -28.00 4.98
N ILE A 67 21.63 -27.35 4.35
CA ILE A 67 22.81 -26.79 5.03
C ILE A 67 22.41 -25.68 6.00
N ILE A 68 21.56 -24.75 5.56
CA ILE A 68 21.10 -23.62 6.39
C ILE A 68 20.25 -24.12 7.56
N GLN A 69 19.29 -25.01 7.30
CA GLN A 69 18.38 -25.53 8.32
C GLN A 69 19.11 -26.40 9.35
N SER A 70 20.15 -27.11 8.94
CA SER A 70 20.96 -27.92 9.84
C SER A 70 21.85 -27.10 10.79
N GLY A 71 21.94 -25.77 10.61
CA GLY A 71 22.73 -24.89 11.47
C GLY A 71 24.23 -25.18 11.44
N VAL A 72 24.74 -25.83 10.37
CA VAL A 72 26.16 -26.18 10.24
C VAL A 72 26.99 -25.05 9.62
N ALA A 73 26.33 -24.09 8.98
CA ALA A 73 26.94 -22.91 8.37
C ALA A 73 26.12 -21.65 8.70
N PHE A 74 26.79 -20.65 9.26
CA PHE A 74 26.22 -19.34 9.55
C PHE A 74 26.93 -18.29 8.69
N PRO A 75 26.18 -17.46 7.93
CA PRO A 75 26.78 -16.44 7.06
C PRO A 75 27.69 -15.48 7.84
N GLY A 76 28.92 -15.30 7.39
CA GLY A 76 29.89 -14.40 8.02
C GLY A 76 30.59 -14.95 9.26
N ASP A 77 30.18 -16.12 9.77
CA ASP A 77 30.73 -16.68 11.00
C ASP A 77 31.86 -17.69 10.73
N GLN A 78 33.08 -17.30 11.08
CA GLN A 78 34.26 -18.17 11.03
C GLN A 78 34.17 -19.40 11.95
N ASN A 79 33.30 -19.36 12.96
CA ASN A 79 33.08 -20.45 13.90
C ASN A 79 32.01 -21.46 13.44
N SER A 80 31.41 -21.22 12.27
CA SER A 80 30.52 -22.19 11.61
C SER A 80 31.10 -23.60 11.66
N LYS A 81 30.29 -24.59 12.05
CA LYS A 81 30.74 -25.99 12.22
C LYS A 81 31.44 -26.48 10.96
N ILE A 82 30.89 -26.19 9.78
CA ILE A 82 31.45 -26.61 8.50
C ILE A 82 32.83 -25.99 8.23
N VAL A 83 33.09 -24.77 8.69
CA VAL A 83 34.41 -24.13 8.59
C VAL A 83 35.37 -24.85 9.54
N ARG A 84 35.02 -24.96 10.82
CA ARG A 84 35.88 -25.58 11.84
C ARG A 84 36.32 -27.01 11.49
N VAL A 85 35.42 -27.82 10.93
CA VAL A 85 35.72 -29.24 10.63
C VAL A 85 36.47 -29.45 9.31
N THR A 86 36.47 -28.47 8.39
CA THR A 86 37.12 -28.58 7.07
C THR A 86 38.49 -27.89 6.99
N GLN A 87 38.78 -26.97 7.90
CA GLN A 87 40.05 -26.24 8.00
C GLN A 87 41.21 -27.10 8.58
N PRO A 88 42.48 -26.65 8.53
CA PRO A 88 43.60 -27.40 9.10
C PRO A 88 43.36 -27.81 10.56
N GLY A 89 43.57 -29.10 10.87
CA GLY A 89 43.27 -29.69 12.17
C GLY A 89 41.80 -30.12 12.38
N GLY A 90 40.91 -29.82 11.44
CA GLY A 90 39.50 -30.23 11.49
C GLY A 90 39.29 -31.72 11.22
N SER A 91 38.28 -32.31 11.87
CA SER A 91 38.00 -33.75 11.80
C SER A 91 37.60 -34.25 10.41
N MET A 92 37.01 -33.39 9.58
CA MET A 92 36.48 -33.75 8.26
C MET A 92 37.43 -33.38 7.11
N ARG A 93 38.53 -32.70 7.41
CA ARG A 93 39.58 -32.28 6.48
C ARG A 93 40.03 -33.39 5.52
N LYS A 94 40.24 -34.60 6.06
CA LYS A 94 40.74 -35.76 5.33
C LYS A 94 39.80 -36.25 4.23
N TYR A 95 38.49 -35.99 4.34
CA TYR A 95 37.49 -36.45 3.38
C TYR A 95 37.35 -35.53 2.16
N LEU A 96 37.98 -34.34 2.17
CA LEU A 96 38.05 -33.45 1.00
C LEU A 96 38.95 -34.01 -0.12
N GLY A 97 39.72 -35.05 0.16
CA GLY A 97 40.57 -35.74 -0.81
C GLY A 97 41.73 -34.88 -1.32
N ALA A 98 42.12 -35.09 -2.58
CA ALA A 98 43.09 -34.25 -3.27
C ALA A 98 42.62 -32.79 -3.27
N ASP A 99 43.58 -31.86 -3.23
CA ASP A 99 43.35 -30.42 -3.16
C ASP A 99 42.53 -29.95 -1.96
N SER A 100 42.60 -30.71 -0.86
CA SER A 100 41.86 -30.38 0.36
C SER A 100 42.00 -28.91 0.73
N SER A 101 43.21 -28.32 0.67
CA SER A 101 43.46 -26.90 1.01
C SER A 101 42.59 -25.95 0.20
N ILE A 102 42.61 -26.10 -1.12
CA ILE A 102 41.83 -25.28 -2.04
C ILE A 102 40.33 -25.40 -1.74
N LYS A 103 39.84 -26.63 -1.54
CA LYS A 103 38.42 -26.87 -1.26
C LYS A 103 37.98 -26.28 0.08
N ALA A 104 38.80 -26.42 1.12
CA ALA A 104 38.49 -25.85 2.43
C ALA A 104 38.54 -24.32 2.41
N ASP A 105 39.49 -23.73 1.67
CA ASP A 105 39.56 -22.28 1.48
C ASP A 105 38.33 -21.77 0.72
N LYS A 106 37.87 -22.48 -0.31
CA LYS A 106 36.60 -22.18 -0.99
C LYS A 106 35.40 -22.23 -0.03
N ILE A 107 35.28 -23.29 0.78
CA ILE A 107 34.19 -23.41 1.77
C ILE A 107 34.25 -22.27 2.79
N LYS A 108 35.43 -21.97 3.35
CA LYS A 108 35.59 -20.87 4.31
C LYS A 108 35.27 -19.52 3.68
N LYS A 109 35.77 -19.24 2.48
CA LYS A 109 35.48 -18.01 1.76
C LYS A 109 33.99 -17.88 1.47
N TRP A 110 33.34 -18.95 1.00
CA TRP A 110 31.91 -18.94 0.75
C TRP A 110 31.08 -18.69 2.02
N VAL A 111 31.45 -19.29 3.16
CA VAL A 111 30.74 -19.09 4.43
C VAL A 111 31.00 -17.70 5.02
N VAL A 112 32.26 -17.28 5.10
CA VAL A 112 32.69 -16.11 5.89
C VAL A 112 32.66 -14.83 5.06
N GLU A 113 33.14 -14.88 3.82
CA GLU A 113 33.26 -13.67 2.99
C GLU A 113 32.04 -13.51 2.09
N ASP A 114 31.72 -14.53 1.30
CA ASP A 114 30.62 -14.47 0.34
C ASP A 114 29.27 -14.80 0.97
N SER A 115 29.29 -15.17 2.27
CA SER A 115 28.15 -15.28 3.17
C SER A 115 27.03 -16.18 2.66
N LEU A 116 27.40 -17.39 2.28
CA LEU A 116 26.51 -18.44 1.78
C LEU A 116 25.79 -18.06 0.48
N LEU A 117 26.41 -17.27 -0.40
CA LEU A 117 25.83 -16.91 -1.69
C LEU A 117 25.37 -18.17 -2.46
N LEU A 118 24.08 -18.27 -2.82
CA LEU A 118 23.51 -19.46 -3.45
C LEU A 118 23.94 -19.62 -4.93
N GLY A 119 24.11 -18.51 -5.63
CA GLY A 119 24.32 -18.43 -7.08
C GLY A 119 23.71 -17.14 -7.62
N ASP A 120 23.98 -16.82 -8.89
CA ASP A 120 23.14 -15.90 -9.67
C ASP A 120 21.80 -16.58 -10.01
N ILE A 121 21.19 -17.28 -9.03
CA ILE A 121 19.88 -17.87 -9.20
C ILE A 121 18.90 -16.71 -9.18
N ARG A 122 18.45 -16.37 -10.38
CA ARG A 122 17.33 -15.47 -10.58
C ARG A 122 16.05 -16.21 -10.19
N ILE A 123 15.73 -16.18 -8.89
CA ILE A 123 14.49 -16.76 -8.35
C ILE A 123 13.25 -16.03 -8.90
N HIS A 124 13.45 -14.81 -9.43
CA HIS A 124 12.40 -13.98 -9.98
C HIS A 124 12.68 -13.67 -11.46
N PRO A 125 11.65 -13.53 -12.31
CA PRO A 125 11.81 -13.19 -13.71
C PRO A 125 12.62 -11.91 -14.03
N SER A 126 12.95 -11.79 -15.32
CA SER A 126 13.40 -10.60 -16.09
C SER A 126 13.05 -9.21 -15.54
N ASP A 127 11.78 -9.18 -15.23
CA ASP A 127 10.87 -8.07 -15.32
C ASP A 127 10.04 -8.01 -14.03
N TRP A 128 10.51 -8.67 -12.97
CA TRP A 128 9.89 -8.73 -11.65
C TRP A 128 9.59 -7.35 -11.04
N VAL A 129 10.43 -6.37 -11.32
CA VAL A 129 10.29 -4.98 -10.84
C VAL A 129 9.58 -4.06 -11.84
N ASP A 130 9.31 -4.53 -13.06
CA ASP A 130 8.57 -3.74 -14.05
C ASP A 130 7.07 -3.86 -13.77
N ILE A 131 6.48 -2.80 -13.23
CA ILE A 131 5.06 -2.73 -12.88
C ILE A 131 4.10 -3.02 -14.04
N LYS A 132 4.54 -2.86 -15.29
CA LYS A 132 3.73 -3.14 -16.48
C LYS A 132 3.76 -4.62 -16.87
N SER A 133 4.82 -5.34 -16.51
CA SER A 133 4.96 -6.75 -16.84
C SER A 133 3.92 -7.62 -16.13
N GLU A 134 3.45 -8.67 -16.81
CA GLU A 134 2.65 -9.75 -16.24
C GLU A 134 3.40 -10.54 -15.14
N ASN A 135 4.73 -10.54 -15.20
CA ASN A 135 5.60 -11.19 -14.23
C ASN A 135 5.95 -10.31 -13.03
N SER A 136 5.43 -9.09 -12.94
CA SER A 136 5.73 -8.19 -11.82
C SER A 136 5.33 -8.77 -10.46
N HIS A 137 6.09 -8.44 -9.40
CA HIS A 137 5.77 -8.86 -8.03
C HIS A 137 4.38 -8.44 -7.59
N GLY A 138 3.92 -7.25 -8.00
CA GLY A 138 2.57 -6.78 -7.68
C GLY A 138 1.47 -7.63 -8.31
N LYS A 139 1.64 -8.08 -9.56
CA LYS A 139 0.68 -9.00 -10.20
C LYS A 139 0.81 -10.42 -9.66
N PHE A 140 2.02 -10.86 -9.31
CA PHE A 140 2.23 -12.14 -8.64
C PHE A 140 1.52 -12.21 -7.29
N LEU A 141 1.67 -11.19 -6.44
CA LEU A 141 0.97 -11.10 -5.16
C LEU A 141 -0.55 -11.18 -5.38
N ARG A 142 -1.10 -10.46 -6.35
CA ARG A 142 -2.54 -10.54 -6.67
C ARG A 142 -3.00 -11.96 -7.04
N ARG A 143 -2.22 -12.68 -7.86
CA ARG A 143 -2.54 -14.07 -8.26
C ARG A 143 -2.43 -15.06 -7.11
N THR A 144 -1.65 -14.72 -6.08
CA THR A 144 -1.44 -15.54 -4.88
C THR A 144 -2.23 -14.99 -3.69
N SER A 145 -3.31 -14.24 -3.96
CA SER A 145 -4.21 -13.69 -2.94
C SER A 145 -3.49 -12.86 -1.87
N TYR A 146 -2.48 -12.11 -2.29
CA TYR A 146 -1.62 -11.27 -1.44
C TYR A 146 -0.95 -12.04 -0.30
N ASP A 147 -0.60 -13.30 -0.54
CA ASP A 147 0.21 -14.08 0.40
C ASP A 147 1.65 -13.57 0.41
N PHE A 148 2.00 -12.80 1.44
CA PHE A 148 3.36 -12.34 1.68
C PHE A 148 4.24 -13.34 2.44
N ASP A 149 3.66 -14.40 3.00
CA ASP A 149 4.41 -15.33 3.85
C ASP A 149 5.43 -16.13 3.01
N GLN A 150 5.14 -16.37 1.73
CA GLN A 150 6.12 -16.90 0.77
C GLN A 150 7.34 -15.99 0.56
N CYS A 151 7.15 -14.66 0.59
CA CYS A 151 8.25 -13.70 0.41
C CYS A 151 9.13 -13.65 1.67
N LYS A 152 8.51 -13.70 2.85
CA LYS A 152 9.21 -13.64 4.15
C LYS A 152 10.21 -14.78 4.34
N GLN A 153 9.98 -15.93 3.71
CA GLN A 153 10.89 -17.09 3.77
C GLN A 153 12.31 -16.74 3.29
N CYS A 154 12.42 -15.85 2.29
CA CYS A 154 13.72 -15.42 1.76
C CYS A 154 14.10 -13.99 2.16
N HIS A 155 13.15 -13.07 2.16
CA HIS A 155 13.37 -11.63 2.39
C HIS A 155 13.32 -11.21 3.87
N GLY A 156 13.11 -12.17 4.77
CA GLY A 156 13.00 -11.94 6.21
C GLY A 156 11.56 -11.58 6.63
N LYS A 157 11.22 -11.91 7.88
CA LYS A 157 9.91 -11.58 8.47
C LYS A 157 9.61 -10.09 8.47
N ASP A 158 10.67 -9.28 8.54
CA ASP A 158 10.65 -7.83 8.57
C ASP A 158 10.89 -7.19 7.20
N TYR A 159 11.12 -7.97 6.13
CA TYR A 159 11.42 -7.50 4.77
C TYR A 159 12.74 -6.73 4.60
N THR A 160 13.66 -6.83 5.55
CA THR A 160 14.96 -6.14 5.49
C THR A 160 16.01 -6.90 4.68
N GLY A 161 15.64 -8.05 4.11
CA GLY A 161 16.44 -8.79 3.14
C GLY A 161 16.72 -10.23 3.53
N GLY A 162 16.62 -10.60 4.81
CA GLY A 162 16.77 -11.98 5.27
C GLY A 162 17.96 -12.71 4.65
N VAL A 163 17.72 -13.93 4.15
CA VAL A 163 18.74 -14.73 3.44
C VAL A 163 18.97 -14.26 2.00
N SER A 164 18.00 -13.55 1.38
CA SER A 164 18.14 -13.03 0.01
C SER A 164 18.98 -11.76 -0.09
N ARG A 165 19.22 -11.08 1.04
CA ARG A 165 19.90 -9.77 1.16
C ARG A 165 19.25 -8.64 0.36
N SER A 166 18.05 -8.87 -0.16
CA SER A 166 17.33 -7.91 -0.99
C SER A 166 16.19 -7.31 -0.18
N SER A 167 16.37 -6.09 0.32
CA SER A 167 15.35 -5.42 1.13
C SER A 167 14.23 -4.84 0.27
N CYS A 168 12.99 -5.07 0.68
CA CYS A 168 11.82 -4.44 0.07
C CYS A 168 11.76 -2.93 0.33
N TYR A 169 12.40 -2.45 1.41
CA TYR A 169 12.51 -1.03 1.77
C TYR A 169 13.46 -0.23 0.87
N THR A 170 14.02 -0.85 -0.16
CA THR A 170 14.70 -0.10 -1.21
C THR A 170 13.70 0.75 -2.00
N CYS A 171 12.47 0.24 -2.17
CA CYS A 171 11.39 0.92 -2.90
C CYS A 171 10.14 1.16 -2.04
N HIS A 172 9.81 0.26 -1.12
CA HIS A 172 8.64 0.36 -0.24
C HIS A 172 9.03 0.96 1.10
N ASN A 173 9.26 2.27 1.12
CA ASN A 173 9.92 2.94 2.24
C ASN A 173 8.96 3.37 3.36
N SER A 174 7.66 3.13 3.18
CA SER A 174 6.64 3.46 4.18
C SER A 174 6.74 2.52 5.38
N VAL A 175 6.26 2.97 6.54
CA VAL A 175 6.15 2.11 7.73
C VAL A 175 5.26 0.91 7.40
N GLY A 176 5.75 -0.30 7.66
CA GLY A 176 5.13 -1.57 7.23
C GLY A 176 5.64 -2.09 5.89
N GLY A 177 6.48 -1.33 5.19
CA GLY A 177 7.15 -1.73 3.97
C GLY A 177 6.17 -2.16 2.87
N PRO A 178 6.30 -3.38 2.33
CA PRO A 178 5.40 -3.86 1.29
C PRO A 178 3.96 -4.12 1.78
N GLU A 179 3.72 -4.21 3.09
CA GLU A 179 2.37 -4.36 3.69
C GLU A 179 1.75 -3.00 4.07
N ALA A 180 2.44 -1.87 3.87
CA ALA A 180 1.88 -0.54 4.13
C ALA A 180 0.63 -0.32 3.26
N CYS A 181 -0.45 0.25 3.82
CA CYS A 181 -1.72 0.37 3.09
C CYS A 181 -1.57 1.15 1.76
N ASN A 182 -0.74 2.21 1.78
CA ASN A 182 -0.43 3.04 0.61
C ASN A 182 0.36 2.31 -0.50
N THR A 183 0.94 1.13 -0.22
CA THR A 183 1.58 0.28 -1.22
C THR A 183 0.55 -0.35 -2.15
N CYS A 184 -0.59 -0.80 -1.60
CA CYS A 184 -1.62 -1.47 -2.38
C CYS A 184 -2.60 -0.47 -3.00
N HIS A 185 -3.11 0.48 -2.21
CA HIS A 185 -4.10 1.47 -2.60
C HIS A 185 -3.84 2.79 -1.89
N GLY A 186 -4.37 3.92 -2.38
CA GLY A 186 -4.06 5.21 -1.75
C GLY A 186 -2.86 5.89 -2.39
N SER A 187 -2.18 6.69 -1.60
CA SER A 187 -1.01 7.47 -2.01
C SER A 187 -0.05 7.66 -0.84
N VAL A 188 1.09 8.31 -1.11
CA VAL A 188 2.03 8.73 -0.06
C VAL A 188 1.39 9.67 0.97
N ALA A 189 0.34 10.41 0.61
CA ALA A 189 -0.33 11.34 1.52
C ALA A 189 -1.25 10.62 2.51
N ASN A 190 -2.02 9.64 2.03
CA ASN A 190 -2.94 8.87 2.85
C ASN A 190 -3.36 7.56 2.14
N PRO A 191 -3.83 6.55 2.90
CA PRO A 191 -4.28 5.29 2.32
C PRO A 191 -5.69 5.36 1.72
N ALA A 192 -6.38 6.51 1.72
CA ALA A 192 -7.64 6.64 1.00
C ALA A 192 -7.34 6.60 -0.52
N PRO A 193 -7.87 5.67 -1.32
CA PRO A 193 -7.57 5.56 -2.74
C PRO A 193 -7.84 6.85 -3.55
N PRO A 194 -6.82 7.59 -4.06
CA PRO A 194 -6.93 8.14 -5.40
C PRO A 194 -6.59 7.08 -6.47
N ARG A 195 -5.98 5.95 -6.04
CA ARG A 195 -5.52 4.84 -6.86
C ARG A 195 -6.07 3.53 -6.32
N ASP A 196 -6.69 2.73 -7.19
CA ASP A 196 -7.18 1.41 -6.85
C ASP A 196 -6.10 0.31 -6.93
N LEU A 197 -6.47 -0.92 -6.57
CA LEU A 197 -5.57 -2.07 -6.63
C LEU A 197 -5.09 -2.40 -8.07
N ASN A 198 -5.78 -1.94 -9.11
CA ASN A 198 -5.45 -2.17 -10.52
C ASN A 198 -4.64 -1.01 -11.13
N ASN A 199 -4.13 -0.10 -10.31
CA ASN A 199 -3.38 1.08 -10.77
C ASN A 199 -4.24 2.09 -11.56
N ASN A 200 -5.56 2.04 -11.42
CA ASN A 200 -6.43 3.06 -11.99
C ASN A 200 -6.46 4.28 -11.07
N PHE A 201 -6.52 5.48 -11.67
CA PHE A 201 -6.66 6.76 -10.96
C PHE A 201 -7.95 7.50 -11.32
N SER A 202 -8.66 7.02 -12.35
CA SER A 202 -9.90 7.63 -12.81
C SER A 202 -11.06 7.21 -11.92
N THR A 203 -11.95 8.15 -11.59
CA THR A 203 -13.19 7.89 -10.87
C THR A 203 -14.21 7.12 -11.70
N THR A 204 -13.94 6.86 -12.98
CA THR A 204 -14.72 5.87 -13.75
C THR A 204 -14.45 4.44 -13.29
N SER A 205 -13.31 4.18 -12.64
CA SER A 205 -13.00 2.87 -12.04
C SER A 205 -13.65 2.74 -10.67
N ARG A 206 -14.37 1.63 -10.45
CA ARG A 206 -15.11 1.39 -9.19
C ARG A 206 -14.26 1.44 -7.92
N GLY A 207 -12.96 1.19 -8.01
CA GLY A 207 -12.03 1.22 -6.88
C GLY A 207 -11.50 2.62 -6.53
N VAL A 208 -11.85 3.63 -7.34
CA VAL A 208 -11.53 5.04 -7.12
C VAL A 208 -12.84 5.79 -6.89
N GLY A 209 -12.86 6.71 -5.93
CA GLY A 209 -14.09 7.43 -5.63
C GLY A 209 -13.95 8.49 -4.55
N ALA A 210 -15.03 8.69 -3.81
CA ALA A 210 -15.24 9.84 -2.94
C ALA A 210 -14.43 9.84 -1.64
N HIS A 211 -13.57 8.87 -1.36
CA HIS A 211 -12.76 8.85 -0.12
C HIS A 211 -12.05 10.20 0.10
N GLN A 212 -11.32 10.70 -0.90
CA GLN A 212 -10.59 11.97 -0.76
C GLN A 212 -11.52 13.15 -0.48
N SER A 213 -12.70 13.17 -1.10
CA SER A 213 -13.71 14.23 -0.90
C SER A 213 -14.23 14.27 0.55
N HIS A 214 -14.21 13.15 1.27
CA HIS A 214 -14.64 13.10 2.67
C HIS A 214 -13.54 13.48 3.65
N LEU A 215 -12.26 13.27 3.31
CA LEU A 215 -11.14 13.53 4.21
C LEU A 215 -10.75 15.01 4.30
N ILE A 216 -11.20 15.83 3.35
CA ILE A 216 -10.87 17.26 3.27
C ILE A 216 -12.08 18.12 3.59
N GLU A 217 -11.84 19.30 4.13
CA GLU A 217 -12.90 20.28 4.35
C GLU A 217 -13.56 20.68 3.03
N GLY A 218 -14.89 20.60 2.98
CA GLY A 218 -15.70 20.95 1.83
C GLY A 218 -16.37 22.32 1.95
N LYS A 219 -17.34 22.58 1.07
CA LYS A 219 -18.18 23.80 1.16
C LYS A 219 -19.14 23.75 2.36
N VAL A 220 -19.56 22.55 2.77
CA VAL A 220 -20.68 22.35 3.70
C VAL A 220 -20.30 21.69 5.02
N SER A 221 -19.11 21.09 5.15
CA SER A 221 -18.66 20.45 6.39
C SER A 221 -17.14 20.43 6.47
N VAL A 222 -16.63 20.10 7.65
CA VAL A 222 -15.25 19.68 7.84
C VAL A 222 -14.98 18.32 7.17
N GLY A 223 -13.70 17.94 7.09
CA GLY A 223 -13.31 16.59 6.72
C GLY A 223 -13.58 15.60 7.85
N PHE A 224 -13.81 14.34 7.50
CA PHE A 224 -14.15 13.26 8.42
C PHE A 224 -13.03 12.22 8.50
N ASP A 225 -12.85 11.57 9.66
CA ASP A 225 -12.03 10.36 9.73
C ASP A 225 -12.74 9.18 9.03
N CYS A 226 -11.98 8.22 8.51
CA CYS A 226 -12.52 7.00 7.90
C CYS A 226 -13.55 6.29 8.80
N ALA A 227 -13.30 6.30 10.12
CA ALA A 227 -14.15 5.68 11.12
C ALA A 227 -15.58 6.26 11.12
N GLU A 228 -15.77 7.50 10.68
CA GLU A 228 -17.11 8.10 10.59
C GLU A 228 -18.00 7.47 9.52
N CYS A 229 -17.43 6.61 8.67
CA CYS A 229 -18.16 5.77 7.74
C CYS A 229 -18.10 4.31 8.19
N HIS A 230 -16.91 3.71 8.18
CA HIS A 230 -16.72 2.27 8.34
C HIS A 230 -15.52 1.95 9.22
N ILE A 231 -15.40 0.69 9.65
CA ILE A 231 -14.23 0.22 10.40
C ILE A 231 -12.99 0.41 9.52
N LYS A 232 -12.01 1.16 10.01
CA LYS A 232 -10.72 1.38 9.35
C LYS A 232 -9.82 0.16 9.56
N PRO A 233 -9.41 -0.57 8.51
CA PRO A 233 -8.46 -1.67 8.65
C PRO A 233 -7.13 -1.18 9.24
N THR A 234 -6.56 -1.94 10.17
CA THR A 234 -5.28 -1.64 10.82
C THR A 234 -4.13 -2.52 10.33
N ALA A 235 -4.45 -3.62 9.64
CA ALA A 235 -3.50 -4.56 9.06
C ALA A 235 -4.07 -5.22 7.79
N LEU A 236 -3.20 -5.87 7.00
CA LEU A 236 -3.57 -6.54 5.76
C LEU A 236 -4.71 -7.56 5.96
N LYS A 237 -4.59 -8.38 7.01
CA LYS A 237 -5.53 -9.45 7.38
C LYS A 237 -6.56 -9.01 8.43
N SER A 238 -6.81 -7.70 8.57
CA SER A 238 -7.92 -7.22 9.39
C SER A 238 -9.25 -7.76 8.85
N PRO A 239 -10.24 -8.09 9.71
CA PRO A 239 -11.56 -8.49 9.26
C PRO A 239 -12.17 -7.46 8.32
N GLY A 240 -12.77 -7.91 7.21
CA GLY A 240 -13.36 -7.04 6.20
C GLY A 240 -12.39 -6.55 5.12
N HIS A 241 -11.12 -6.98 5.13
CA HIS A 241 -10.10 -6.51 4.18
C HIS A 241 -9.55 -7.65 3.30
N ILE A 242 -8.39 -8.21 3.62
CA ILE A 242 -7.85 -9.41 2.94
C ILE A 242 -7.85 -10.54 3.96
N ASP A 243 -9.02 -11.12 4.16
CA ASP A 243 -9.23 -12.23 5.05
C ASP A 243 -9.73 -13.47 4.27
N SER A 244 -10.46 -14.36 4.92
CA SER A 244 -10.97 -15.59 4.31
C SER A 244 -12.20 -15.38 3.42
N THR A 245 -12.79 -14.17 3.37
CA THR A 245 -13.96 -13.89 2.54
C THR A 245 -13.57 -13.29 1.17
N PRO A 246 -14.42 -13.47 0.14
CA PRO A 246 -14.13 -12.93 -1.19
C PRO A 246 -14.27 -11.39 -1.27
N GLY A 247 -13.13 -10.71 -1.36
CA GLY A 247 -13.06 -9.26 -1.55
C GLY A 247 -13.22 -8.48 -0.24
N ALA A 248 -12.94 -7.18 -0.29
CA ALA A 248 -13.04 -6.33 0.90
C ALA A 248 -14.51 -5.90 1.14
N GLU A 249 -14.96 -5.99 2.38
CA GLU A 249 -16.27 -5.56 2.83
C GLU A 249 -16.25 -4.17 3.49
N VAL A 250 -17.31 -3.40 3.26
CA VAL A 250 -17.53 -2.13 3.96
C VAL A 250 -18.37 -2.40 5.21
N ILE A 251 -17.70 -2.57 6.35
CA ILE A 251 -18.36 -2.81 7.64
C ILE A 251 -18.57 -1.49 8.35
N PHE A 252 -19.82 -1.03 8.43
CA PHE A 252 -20.17 0.22 9.11
C PHE A 252 -20.17 0.04 10.64
N GLN A 253 -19.35 0.82 11.35
CA GLN A 253 -19.26 0.77 12.82
C GLN A 253 -20.45 1.45 13.49
N ASP A 254 -20.94 0.88 14.61
CA ASP A 254 -22.13 1.40 15.31
C ASP A 254 -21.97 2.81 15.87
N SER A 255 -20.76 3.17 16.27
CA SER A 255 -20.43 4.49 16.81
C SER A 255 -20.16 5.56 15.75
N SER A 256 -20.26 5.24 14.44
CA SER A 256 -19.94 6.21 13.39
C SER A 256 -21.04 7.26 13.24
N LEU A 257 -20.63 8.43 12.75
CA LEU A 257 -21.58 9.43 12.28
C LEU A 257 -22.52 8.88 11.20
N ALA A 258 -22.07 7.98 10.32
CA ALA A 258 -22.94 7.36 9.31
C ALA A 258 -24.16 6.62 9.91
N ARG A 259 -24.04 6.08 11.13
CA ARG A 259 -25.11 5.43 11.89
C ARG A 259 -25.77 6.33 12.94
N HIS A 260 -25.44 7.63 12.95
CA HIS A 260 -25.93 8.53 13.98
C HIS A 260 -27.47 8.61 13.96
N LYS A 261 -28.07 8.18 15.07
CA LYS A 261 -29.53 8.20 15.23
C LYS A 261 -30.03 9.63 15.36
N SER A 262 -31.19 9.89 14.78
CA SER A 262 -31.83 11.19 14.88
C SER A 262 -33.26 11.06 15.37
N ALA A 263 -33.70 12.05 16.14
CA ALA A 263 -35.08 12.24 16.55
C ALA A 263 -35.42 13.71 16.32
N GLY A 264 -36.69 14.08 16.35
CA GLY A 264 -36.96 15.51 16.52
C GLY A 264 -36.87 15.88 17.98
N PHE A 265 -36.58 17.14 18.28
CA PHE A 265 -36.50 17.64 19.65
C PHE A 265 -37.80 17.33 20.41
N ASN A 266 -37.71 16.45 21.41
CA ASN A 266 -38.85 16.00 22.22
C ASN A 266 -40.00 15.36 21.42
N ILE A 267 -39.72 14.76 20.25
CA ILE A 267 -40.76 14.07 19.46
C ILE A 267 -40.37 12.63 19.10
N GLY A 268 -41.27 11.70 19.43
CA GLY A 268 -41.36 10.37 18.83
C GLY A 268 -40.21 9.40 19.10
N GLU A 269 -40.01 8.47 18.16
CA GLU A 269 -38.99 7.42 18.17
C GLU A 269 -37.74 7.87 17.39
N TYR A 270 -36.59 7.25 17.69
CA TYR A 270 -35.38 7.45 16.91
C TYR A 270 -35.53 6.86 15.50
N ILE A 271 -35.08 7.62 14.50
CA ILE A 271 -34.70 7.10 13.20
C ILE A 271 -33.26 6.63 13.31
N VAL A 272 -33.05 5.34 13.05
CA VAL A 272 -31.73 4.70 13.10
C VAL A 272 -31.29 4.41 11.66
N PRO A 273 -30.22 5.05 11.18
CA PRO A 273 -29.66 4.71 9.88
C PRO A 273 -29.15 3.27 9.85
N SER A 274 -29.36 2.62 8.70
CA SER A 274 -28.77 1.32 8.39
C SER A 274 -27.95 1.47 7.10
N PRO A 275 -26.72 1.99 7.19
CA PRO A 275 -25.88 2.28 6.03
C PRO A 275 -25.69 1.08 5.11
N ILE A 276 -25.77 1.33 3.80
CA ILE A 276 -25.55 0.33 2.76
C ILE A 276 -24.65 0.93 1.68
N TYR A 277 -23.65 0.15 1.27
CA TYR A 277 -22.93 0.37 0.02
C TYR A 277 -23.38 -0.68 -1.00
N ASP A 278 -24.09 -0.23 -2.04
CA ASP A 278 -24.46 -1.08 -3.18
C ASP A 278 -23.29 -1.13 -4.16
N SER A 279 -22.55 -2.24 -4.14
CA SER A 279 -21.37 -2.42 -4.98
C SER A 279 -21.68 -2.57 -6.49
N GLY A 280 -22.93 -2.86 -6.85
CA GLY A 280 -23.37 -2.99 -8.25
C GLY A 280 -23.69 -1.63 -8.87
N ASN A 281 -24.39 -0.77 -8.11
CA ASN A 281 -24.73 0.59 -8.55
C ASN A 281 -23.71 1.66 -8.13
N LEU A 282 -22.75 1.28 -7.28
CA LEU A 282 -21.76 2.17 -6.65
C LEU A 282 -22.44 3.29 -5.86
N THR A 283 -23.52 3.02 -5.14
CA THR A 283 -24.26 4.01 -4.36
C THR A 283 -24.14 3.76 -2.87
N CYS A 284 -24.12 4.85 -2.10
CA CYS A 284 -24.14 4.80 -0.65
C CYS A 284 -25.45 5.40 -0.13
N SER A 285 -26.24 4.62 0.59
CA SER A 285 -27.57 5.05 1.07
C SER A 285 -27.78 4.70 2.54
N ASN A 286 -28.91 5.18 3.09
CA ASN A 286 -29.35 4.89 4.45
C ASN A 286 -28.34 5.30 5.54
N THR A 287 -27.57 6.37 5.29
CA THR A 287 -26.64 6.96 6.25
C THR A 287 -27.16 8.31 6.74
N TYR A 288 -26.81 8.70 7.95
CA TYR A 288 -27.09 10.04 8.47
C TYR A 288 -26.55 11.13 7.53
N CYS A 289 -25.28 11.04 7.11
CA CYS A 289 -24.66 12.03 6.24
C CYS A 289 -25.36 12.17 4.89
N HIS A 290 -25.96 11.09 4.38
CA HIS A 290 -26.68 11.07 3.11
C HIS A 290 -28.19 11.18 3.30
N GLY A 291 -28.67 11.92 4.32
CA GLY A 291 -30.08 12.32 4.39
C GLY A 291 -31.01 11.34 5.13
N TYR A 292 -30.50 10.22 5.64
CA TYR A 292 -31.30 9.27 6.43
C TYR A 292 -31.42 9.71 7.89
N PHE A 293 -32.07 10.85 8.08
CA PHE A 293 -32.39 11.40 9.39
C PHE A 293 -33.77 12.03 9.38
N ARG A 294 -34.27 12.41 10.56
CA ARG A 294 -35.57 13.07 10.71
C ARG A 294 -35.66 14.33 9.83
N ASN A 295 -36.63 14.34 8.92
CA ASN A 295 -36.87 15.42 7.95
C ASN A 295 -35.76 15.60 6.90
N GLY A 296 -34.84 14.63 6.78
CA GLY A 296 -33.88 14.54 5.68
C GLY A 296 -34.49 13.91 4.42
N ASN A 297 -33.71 13.91 3.34
CA ASN A 297 -34.02 13.23 2.09
C ASN A 297 -33.57 11.77 2.19
N MET A 298 -34.49 10.89 2.63
CA MET A 298 -34.21 9.46 2.80
C MET A 298 -33.88 8.72 1.49
N ASN A 299 -34.18 9.32 0.33
CA ASN A 299 -33.86 8.77 -0.98
C ASN A 299 -32.50 9.22 -1.52
N ASN A 300 -31.77 10.06 -0.77
CA ASN A 300 -30.46 10.51 -1.22
C ASN A 300 -29.44 9.35 -1.18
N ALA A 301 -29.04 8.92 -2.37
CA ALA A 301 -28.14 7.80 -2.58
C ALA A 301 -27.03 8.21 -3.56
N PRO A 302 -26.07 9.05 -3.13
CA PRO A 302 -24.98 9.52 -3.97
C PRO A 302 -24.16 8.35 -4.54
N LYS A 303 -23.70 8.51 -5.78
CA LYS A 303 -22.75 7.60 -6.42
C LYS A 303 -21.35 7.85 -5.90
N TRP A 304 -20.71 6.79 -5.41
CA TRP A 304 -19.37 6.75 -4.85
C TRP A 304 -18.30 7.34 -5.77
N ASN A 305 -18.49 7.18 -7.07
CA ASN A 305 -17.49 7.48 -8.08
C ASN A 305 -17.81 8.77 -8.87
N VAL A 306 -18.80 9.54 -8.42
CA VAL A 306 -19.13 10.89 -8.91
C VAL A 306 -18.66 11.91 -7.87
N VAL A 307 -17.57 12.61 -8.18
CA VAL A 307 -16.86 13.53 -7.26
C VAL A 307 -16.75 14.96 -7.81
N ASP A 308 -17.63 15.33 -8.73
CA ASP A 308 -17.68 16.64 -9.39
C ASP A 308 -18.41 17.72 -8.57
N GLY A 309 -18.90 17.36 -7.38
CA GLY A 309 -19.64 18.23 -6.47
C GLY A 309 -21.15 18.27 -6.71
N SER A 310 -21.65 17.69 -7.81
CA SER A 310 -23.08 17.73 -8.18
C SER A 310 -24.02 17.09 -7.14
N GLN A 311 -23.50 16.19 -6.31
CA GLN A 311 -24.27 15.44 -5.32
C GLN A 311 -24.32 16.12 -3.93
N ALA A 312 -23.57 17.21 -3.74
CA ALA A 312 -23.46 17.93 -2.47
C ALA A 312 -24.11 19.33 -2.49
N GLU A 313 -24.95 19.60 -3.49
CA GLU A 313 -25.68 20.86 -3.61
C GLU A 313 -26.75 21.01 -2.51
N CYS A 314 -26.97 22.24 -2.06
CA CYS A 314 -28.00 22.56 -1.07
C CYS A 314 -29.37 22.02 -1.51
N GLY A 315 -30.05 21.29 -0.61
CA GLY A 315 -31.32 20.62 -0.91
C GLY A 315 -31.20 19.11 -1.14
N SER A 316 -30.00 18.57 -1.42
CA SER A 316 -29.83 17.14 -1.69
C SER A 316 -30.02 16.28 -0.43
N CYS A 317 -29.52 16.73 0.72
CA CYS A 317 -29.59 15.99 1.99
C CYS A 317 -30.86 16.28 2.81
N HIS A 318 -31.36 17.52 2.77
CA HIS A 318 -32.62 17.94 3.41
C HIS A 318 -33.19 19.15 2.66
N GLY A 319 -34.49 19.40 2.81
CA GLY A 319 -35.14 20.57 2.21
C GLY A 319 -34.68 21.91 2.82
N LEU A 320 -34.93 23.00 2.10
CA LEU A 320 -34.66 24.37 2.55
C LEU A 320 -35.95 25.23 2.46
N PRO A 321 -36.81 25.27 3.50
CA PRO A 321 -36.68 24.60 4.81
C PRO A 321 -36.96 23.08 4.74
N PRO A 322 -36.54 22.29 5.76
CA PRO A 322 -36.88 20.88 5.85
C PRO A 322 -38.40 20.63 5.89
N GLY A 323 -38.80 19.41 5.54
CA GLY A 323 -40.20 18.99 5.60
C GLY A 323 -40.66 18.57 7.00
N GLY A 324 -41.78 17.85 7.05
CA GLY A 324 -42.31 17.26 8.29
C GLY A 324 -42.83 18.30 9.27
N THR A 325 -42.35 18.24 10.51
CA THR A 325 -42.77 19.13 11.61
C THR A 325 -42.01 20.45 11.67
N HIS A 326 -41.07 20.69 10.74
CA HIS A 326 -40.33 21.95 10.69
C HIS A 326 -41.28 23.12 10.31
N PRO A 327 -41.18 24.29 10.98
CA PRO A 327 -41.97 25.46 10.62
C PRO A 327 -41.76 25.90 9.17
N LYS A 328 -42.84 26.29 8.48
CA LYS A 328 -42.74 26.87 7.13
C LYS A 328 -42.32 28.33 7.25
N VAL A 329 -41.04 28.61 6.97
CA VAL A 329 -40.44 29.94 7.06
C VAL A 329 -39.62 30.26 5.82
N SER A 330 -39.30 31.55 5.63
CA SER A 330 -38.38 31.98 4.56
C SER A 330 -36.94 31.51 4.81
N ALA A 331 -36.15 31.38 3.74
CA ALA A 331 -34.72 31.05 3.86
C ALA A 331 -33.95 32.06 4.73
N THR A 332 -34.33 33.34 4.71
CA THR A 332 -33.74 34.38 5.57
C THR A 332 -33.86 34.01 7.04
N SER A 333 -35.04 33.55 7.47
CA SER A 333 -35.30 33.16 8.86
C SER A 333 -34.43 32.01 9.34
N CYS A 334 -33.99 31.12 8.44
CA CYS A 334 -33.06 30.04 8.78
C CYS A 334 -31.75 30.61 9.32
N GLY A 335 -31.12 31.56 8.60
CA GLY A 335 -29.81 32.11 8.98
C GLY A 335 -29.84 33.28 9.96
N THR A 336 -30.98 33.97 10.11
CA THR A 336 -31.06 35.12 11.03
C THR A 336 -31.63 34.77 12.40
N SER A 337 -32.48 33.75 12.49
CA SER A 337 -33.32 33.54 13.67
C SER A 337 -33.16 32.16 14.31
N CYS A 338 -33.13 31.08 13.52
CA CYS A 338 -33.19 29.71 14.07
C CYS A 338 -31.86 28.96 14.01
N HIS A 339 -31.07 29.10 12.95
CA HIS A 339 -29.82 28.35 12.74
C HIS A 339 -28.63 29.30 12.55
N ASN A 340 -28.70 30.48 13.19
CA ASN A 340 -27.79 31.60 12.98
C ASN A 340 -26.33 31.37 13.45
N ASP A 341 -26.07 30.28 14.15
CA ASP A 341 -24.73 29.84 14.53
C ASP A 341 -24.08 28.91 13.50
N VAL A 342 -24.85 28.28 12.62
CA VAL A 342 -24.34 27.33 11.61
C VAL A 342 -24.52 27.85 10.18
N VAL A 343 -25.60 28.57 9.88
CA VAL A 343 -25.85 29.14 8.55
C VAL A 343 -26.05 30.66 8.60
N GLU A 344 -25.71 31.31 7.50
CA GLU A 344 -25.89 32.74 7.28
C GLU A 344 -26.47 33.01 5.89
N ILE A 345 -26.93 34.24 5.67
CA ILE A 345 -27.32 34.72 4.34
C ILE A 345 -26.13 35.43 3.69
N SER A 346 -25.73 34.97 2.52
CA SER A 346 -24.66 35.54 1.72
C SER A 346 -25.09 35.60 0.25
N ASN A 347 -24.96 36.77 -0.39
CA ASN A 347 -25.35 36.99 -1.80
C ASN A 347 -26.78 36.52 -2.14
N GLY A 348 -27.72 36.70 -1.22
CA GLY A 348 -29.13 36.30 -1.40
C GLY A 348 -29.41 34.81 -1.25
N GLY A 349 -28.42 33.99 -0.86
CA GLY A 349 -28.55 32.55 -0.62
C GLY A 349 -28.09 32.13 0.78
N LEU A 350 -28.44 30.91 1.18
CA LEU A 350 -27.95 30.30 2.42
C LEU A 350 -26.52 29.76 2.23
N ARG A 351 -25.66 29.99 3.21
CA ARG A 351 -24.29 29.47 3.27
C ARG A 351 -24.00 28.90 4.64
N ILE A 352 -23.19 27.84 4.70
CA ILE A 352 -22.64 27.34 5.98
C ILE A 352 -21.58 28.32 6.47
N LYS A 353 -21.84 28.94 7.62
CA LYS A 353 -20.94 29.86 8.31
C LYS A 353 -19.93 29.09 9.16
N ASP A 354 -20.41 28.11 9.92
CA ASP A 354 -19.59 27.24 10.76
C ASP A 354 -19.71 25.78 10.32
N LYS A 355 -18.69 25.29 9.64
CA LYS A 355 -18.65 23.94 9.08
C LYS A 355 -18.50 22.85 10.15
N THR A 356 -18.06 23.19 11.37
CA THR A 356 -17.94 22.24 12.48
C THR A 356 -19.31 21.85 13.05
N LYS A 357 -20.33 22.67 12.76
CA LYS A 357 -21.71 22.52 13.23
C LYS A 357 -22.67 21.92 12.20
N HIS A 358 -22.21 21.71 10.97
CA HIS A 358 -23.04 21.17 9.89
C HIS A 358 -22.57 19.75 9.56
N ILE A 359 -23.46 18.77 9.71
CA ILE A 359 -23.18 17.32 9.60
C ILE A 359 -22.27 16.86 10.76
N ASN A 360 -22.69 17.10 12.00
CA ASN A 360 -21.94 16.69 13.20
C ASN A 360 -22.77 15.87 14.21
N GLY A 361 -23.95 15.40 13.81
CA GLY A 361 -24.83 14.60 14.67
C GLY A 361 -25.67 15.41 15.64
N LYS A 362 -25.63 16.75 15.58
CA LYS A 362 -26.44 17.60 16.45
C LYS A 362 -27.39 18.47 15.65
N LEU A 363 -28.39 19.00 16.36
CA LEU A 363 -29.30 19.99 15.84
C LEU A 363 -28.87 21.37 16.33
N SER A 364 -28.60 22.30 15.43
CA SER A 364 -28.42 23.72 15.78
C SER A 364 -29.80 24.37 15.89
N LEU A 365 -30.10 25.01 17.01
CA LEU A 365 -31.30 25.81 17.25
C LEU A 365 -30.98 27.04 18.11
N PHE A 366 -31.42 28.21 17.67
CA PHE A 366 -31.33 29.49 18.35
C PHE A 366 -29.92 29.79 18.89
N GLY A 367 -28.90 29.45 18.09
CA GLY A 367 -27.50 29.68 18.42
C GLY A 367 -26.84 28.59 19.27
N ASN A 368 -27.53 27.49 19.56
CA ASN A 368 -27.05 26.40 20.41
C ASN A 368 -27.12 25.06 19.70
N GLU A 369 -26.24 24.13 20.07
CA GLU A 369 -26.34 22.74 19.65
C GLU A 369 -27.12 21.93 20.68
N VAL A 370 -28.04 21.11 20.20
CA VAL A 370 -28.78 20.15 21.03
C VAL A 370 -28.65 18.75 20.44
N ASP A 371 -28.50 17.77 21.33
CA ASP A 371 -28.50 16.37 20.91
C ASP A 371 -29.91 15.94 20.48
N PHE A 372 -29.96 15.03 19.50
CA PHE A 372 -31.20 14.37 19.14
C PHE A 372 -31.72 13.55 20.34
N SER A 373 -32.86 13.94 20.89
CA SER A 373 -33.44 13.29 22.06
C SER A 373 -34.96 13.16 21.95
N VAL A 374 -35.47 12.03 22.42
CA VAL A 374 -36.89 11.70 22.52
C VAL A 374 -37.41 12.07 23.91
N SER A 375 -38.64 12.60 23.99
CA SER A 375 -39.26 12.96 25.28
C SER A 375 -39.47 11.70 26.14
N GLY A 376 -38.94 11.70 27.37
CA GLY A 376 -39.04 10.58 28.31
C GLY A 376 -37.70 9.99 28.76
N LEU A 377 -36.60 10.35 28.09
CA LEU A 377 -35.22 10.06 28.53
C LEU A 377 -34.48 11.28 29.10
N SER A 378 -35.13 12.45 29.13
CA SER A 378 -34.63 13.65 29.79
C SER A 378 -34.80 13.56 31.32
N LYS A 379 -34.13 12.61 31.96
CA LYS A 379 -33.72 12.77 33.36
C LYS A 379 -32.20 12.91 33.40
N ALA A 380 -31.80 14.05 33.97
CA ALA A 380 -30.45 14.46 34.36
C ALA A 380 -29.54 15.00 33.25
N VAL A 381 -29.74 16.27 32.90
CA VAL A 381 -28.68 17.28 33.10
C VAL A 381 -29.35 18.58 33.55
N SER A 382 -29.46 18.77 34.86
CA SER A 382 -29.68 20.10 35.43
C SER A 382 -28.84 20.24 36.69
N ARG A 383 -27.94 21.23 36.64
CA ARG A 383 -26.95 21.72 37.63
C ARG A 383 -25.53 21.24 37.42
#